data_AF-A0AAP2DFK5-F1
#
_entry.id   AF-A0AAP2DFK5-F1
#
_cell.length_a   1.000
_cell.length_b   1.000
_cell.length_c   1.000
_cell.angle_alpha   90.00
_cell.angle_beta   90.00
_cell.angle_gamma   90.00
#
_symmetry.space_group_name_H-M   'P 1'
#
loop_
_entity.id
_entity.type
_entity.pdbx_description
1 polymer ?
#
loop_
_entity_poly.entity_id
_entity_poly.type
_entity_poly.pdbx_seq_one_letter_code
_entity_poly.pdbx_strand_id
1 'polypeptide(L)'
;MAENLIPLNNFISTEQIPGDLGIFEDGLEALFSNVFVTDLESSTSLYKEDAHYSLTLVSFTRLALEIPGTDGLALVLNPGIAETSRTEFPVSLGYSWPVLRYVEQFNLTSFDFTPRSFYDILIGVAGISEQDMLKAVIDTFYELTVPHEHEDDEELGELDERSPLEKFVSDFNQRFTPVTPLALLSDADESEVLGDLFVQLTSNGNQFDILEIAFSGYIAGADVGGMLSRIEDLSHAFLPNFTIDDLKRILIPRIFVSLEQINLALQFPRSVLKPIDPETNEVIEDENIKSQLVFNAGSLNFSSENGIEFEEASSFSFAKSLIGNTGITLEFENVKLDLSRTSSITEAADAGYSEDFVGVFIEEATIGLPPKLFQNNPDQANPPEVAIKGRNLLIGTGGISGTIGLETTGSPFSAKIGKMTASLEAFDITFKQGAITESNIFGKLLIPGFKDSAGNDAEIEIDVHIADDGDFSITAREADGIKLSIPNILAFTIRSAEIGRKDDQLYLAVSGLLEFEDQGGFLGKFLPAEIDIKKLIIWQDGSIEIEGGSLVLPTAITIKIGPAEISITGIHMGTHEQNLNGVKRKYRYFGFDGG
;
A
#
# COMPACT_ATOMS: atom_id res chain seq x y z
N MET A 1 -23.63 -25.39 3.92
CA MET A 1 -24.08 -25.31 5.33
C MET A 1 -25.24 -24.32 5.36
N ALA A 2 -26.28 -24.53 6.16
CA ALA A 2 -27.34 -23.54 6.28
C ALA A 2 -26.74 -22.33 7.02
N GLU A 3 -26.57 -21.20 6.32
CA GLU A 3 -26.19 -19.94 6.97
C GLU A 3 -27.26 -19.58 8.00
N ASN A 4 -26.86 -19.30 9.24
CA ASN A 4 -27.74 -18.76 10.26
C ASN A 4 -28.00 -17.28 9.95
N LEU A 5 -28.89 -17.03 8.99
CA LEU A 5 -29.31 -15.68 8.60
C LEU A 5 -30.36 -15.18 9.58
N ILE A 6 -30.07 -14.04 10.21
CA ILE A 6 -31.00 -13.41 11.16
C ILE A 6 -31.48 -12.09 10.52
N PRO A 7 -32.80 -11.91 10.30
CA PRO A 7 -33.35 -10.64 9.84
C PRO A 7 -32.94 -9.45 10.73
N LEU A 8 -32.63 -8.29 10.14
CA LEU A 8 -32.18 -7.11 10.87
C LEU A 8 -33.22 -6.61 11.89
N ASN A 9 -34.51 -6.78 11.58
CA ASN A 9 -35.62 -6.40 12.46
C ASN A 9 -35.69 -7.20 13.78
N ASN A 10 -34.97 -8.33 13.89
CA ASN A 10 -34.83 -9.03 15.16
C ASN A 10 -33.87 -8.32 16.14
N PHE A 11 -33.03 -7.41 15.62
CA PHE A 11 -32.06 -6.65 16.41
C PHE A 11 -32.47 -5.19 16.62
N ILE A 12 -33.08 -4.57 15.60
CA ILE A 12 -33.51 -3.16 15.63
C ILE A 12 -34.99 -3.09 15.33
N SER A 13 -35.78 -2.63 16.31
CA SER A 13 -37.19 -2.32 16.09
C SER A 13 -37.32 -0.92 15.49
N THR A 14 -38.17 -0.77 14.47
CA THR A 14 -38.53 0.53 13.88
C THR A 14 -39.18 1.47 14.90
N GLU A 15 -39.81 0.91 15.95
CA GLU A 15 -40.39 1.66 17.07
C GLU A 15 -39.35 2.40 17.94
N GLN A 16 -38.06 2.05 17.82
CA GLN A 16 -36.96 2.69 18.56
C GLN A 16 -36.32 3.87 17.79
N ILE A 17 -36.78 4.13 16.57
CA ILE A 17 -36.29 5.24 15.74
C ILE A 17 -36.89 6.55 16.27
N PRO A 18 -36.10 7.63 16.47
CA PRO A 18 -36.61 8.90 16.98
C PRO A 18 -37.79 9.41 16.14
N GLY A 19 -38.84 9.90 16.80
CA GLY A 19 -40.11 10.26 16.15
C GLY A 19 -40.01 11.32 15.04
N ASP A 20 -38.92 12.10 15.00
CA ASP A 20 -38.63 13.05 13.93
C ASP A 20 -38.34 12.37 12.57
N LEU A 21 -37.97 11.09 12.59
CA LEU A 21 -37.77 10.23 11.41
C LEU A 21 -38.96 9.30 11.14
N GLY A 22 -40.04 9.41 11.93
CA GLY A 22 -41.22 8.52 11.88
C GLY A 22 -41.94 8.48 10.52
N ILE A 23 -41.76 9.51 9.69
CA ILE A 23 -42.28 9.52 8.29
C ILE A 23 -41.67 8.41 7.41
N PHE A 24 -40.58 7.79 7.84
CA PHE A 24 -39.91 6.71 7.11
C PHE A 24 -40.14 5.32 7.73
N GLU A 25 -40.90 5.19 8.83
CA GLU A 25 -41.08 3.92 9.57
C GLU A 25 -41.53 2.77 8.66
N ASP A 26 -42.63 2.95 7.89
CA ASP A 26 -43.14 1.91 6.99
C ASP A 26 -42.12 1.49 5.92
N GLY A 27 -41.31 2.46 5.43
CA GLY A 27 -40.27 2.21 4.43
C GLY A 27 -39.03 1.54 5.01
N LEU A 28 -38.67 1.90 6.24
CA LEU A 28 -37.56 1.32 7.00
C LEU A 28 -37.89 -0.11 7.44
N GLU A 29 -39.13 -0.39 7.82
CA GLU A 29 -39.56 -1.74 8.19
C GLU A 29 -39.51 -2.71 7.00
N ALA A 30 -39.99 -2.25 5.84
CA ALA A 30 -39.87 -2.99 4.59
C ALA A 30 -38.41 -3.22 4.18
N LEU A 31 -37.52 -2.24 4.41
CA LEU A 31 -36.07 -2.40 4.19
C LEU A 31 -35.46 -3.41 5.18
N PHE A 32 -35.71 -3.27 6.48
CA PHE A 32 -35.14 -4.12 7.53
C PHE A 32 -35.60 -5.58 7.43
N SER A 33 -36.78 -5.84 6.88
CA SER A 33 -37.26 -7.22 6.60
C SER A 33 -36.50 -7.93 5.47
N ASN A 34 -35.82 -7.18 4.60
CA ASN A 34 -35.10 -7.69 3.42
C ASN A 34 -33.58 -7.60 3.57
N VAL A 35 -33.10 -7.13 4.73
CA VAL A 35 -31.69 -7.07 5.11
C VAL A 35 -31.46 -8.07 6.25
N PHE A 36 -30.43 -8.89 6.10
CA PHE A 36 -30.07 -9.95 7.03
C PHE A 36 -28.72 -9.65 7.66
N VAL A 37 -28.45 -10.25 8.81
CA VAL A 37 -27.19 -10.15 9.54
C VAL A 37 -26.47 -11.49 9.48
N THR A 38 -25.18 -11.47 9.10
CA THR A 38 -24.25 -12.59 9.21
C THR A 38 -23.01 -12.18 10.00
N ASP A 39 -22.20 -13.17 10.40
CA ASP A 39 -20.88 -12.97 11.01
C ASP A 39 -20.88 -12.03 12.22
N LEU A 40 -21.96 -12.08 13.01
CA LEU A 40 -22.09 -11.28 14.22
C LEU A 40 -21.08 -11.74 15.28
N GLU A 41 -20.09 -10.90 15.52
CA GLU A 41 -19.17 -11.02 16.64
C GLU A 41 -19.46 -9.90 17.65
N SER A 42 -19.33 -10.21 18.93
CA SER A 42 -19.54 -9.24 20.00
C SER A 42 -18.52 -9.39 21.10
N SER A 43 -18.04 -8.25 21.59
CA SER A 43 -17.19 -8.12 22.76
C SER A 43 -17.84 -7.13 23.72
N THR A 44 -17.89 -7.46 25.00
CA THR A 44 -18.45 -6.59 26.03
C THR A 44 -17.57 -6.66 27.26
N SER A 45 -17.31 -5.52 27.87
CA SER A 45 -16.55 -5.43 29.11
C SER A 45 -17.30 -6.07 30.29
N LEU A 46 -16.59 -6.34 31.38
CA LEU A 46 -17.16 -7.00 32.58
C LEU A 46 -18.34 -6.21 33.17
N TYR A 47 -18.23 -4.88 33.22
CA TYR A 47 -19.27 -4.01 33.76
C TYR A 47 -20.18 -3.41 32.68
N LYS A 48 -20.03 -3.87 31.42
CA LYS A 48 -20.78 -3.39 30.24
C LYS A 48 -20.63 -1.90 29.99
N GLU A 49 -19.56 -1.30 30.50
CA GLU A 49 -19.16 0.07 30.18
C GLU A 49 -18.69 0.21 28.73
N ASP A 50 -18.20 -0.86 28.09
CA ASP A 50 -17.83 -0.86 26.69
C ASP A 50 -18.42 -2.09 26.00
N ALA A 51 -18.96 -1.89 24.80
CA ALA A 51 -19.32 -2.99 23.92
C ALA A 51 -18.96 -2.67 22.46
N HIS A 52 -18.52 -3.69 21.75
CA HIS A 52 -18.21 -3.65 20.34
C HIS A 52 -18.88 -4.83 19.64
N TYR A 53 -19.50 -4.56 18.51
CA TYR A 53 -20.14 -5.54 17.65
C TYR A 53 -19.61 -5.34 16.23
N SER A 54 -19.25 -6.43 15.58
CA SER A 54 -18.91 -6.48 14.16
C SER A 54 -19.88 -7.45 13.49
N LEU A 55 -20.42 -7.07 12.34
CA LEU A 55 -21.41 -7.85 11.60
C LEU A 55 -21.41 -7.50 10.12
N THR A 56 -21.96 -8.37 9.29
CA THR A 56 -22.19 -8.08 7.87
C THR A 56 -23.68 -7.96 7.60
N LEU A 57 -24.11 -6.82 7.05
CA LEU A 57 -25.47 -6.65 6.55
C LEU A 57 -25.56 -7.19 5.12
N VAL A 58 -26.43 -8.17 4.90
CA VAL A 58 -26.61 -8.86 3.62
C VAL A 58 -27.96 -8.50 3.02
N SER A 59 -27.95 -8.00 1.79
CA SER A 59 -29.15 -7.91 0.96
C SER A 59 -29.13 -8.97 -0.13
N PHE A 60 -30.19 -9.78 -0.20
CA PHE A 60 -30.41 -10.73 -1.30
C PHE A 60 -30.83 -10.05 -2.61
N THR A 61 -31.19 -8.77 -2.55
CA THR A 61 -31.39 -7.97 -3.76
C THR A 61 -30.06 -7.33 -4.12
N ARG A 62 -29.39 -7.91 -5.12
CA ARG A 62 -28.15 -7.35 -5.67
C ARG A 62 -28.36 -5.90 -6.10
N LEU A 63 -27.60 -4.98 -5.53
CA LEU A 63 -27.55 -3.59 -5.97
C LEU A 63 -26.62 -3.48 -7.18
N ALA A 64 -27.18 -3.60 -8.38
CA ALA A 64 -26.42 -3.57 -9.62
C ALA A 64 -27.13 -2.78 -10.73
N LEU A 65 -26.32 -2.12 -11.55
CA LEU A 65 -26.71 -1.48 -12.81
C LEU A 65 -26.13 -2.29 -13.96
N GLU A 66 -26.99 -2.97 -14.71
CA GLU A 66 -26.57 -3.68 -15.93
C GLU A 66 -26.36 -2.70 -17.09
N ILE A 67 -25.27 -2.88 -17.82
CA ILE A 67 -24.91 -2.00 -18.94
C ILE A 67 -25.60 -2.53 -20.20
N PRO A 68 -26.51 -1.76 -20.84
CA PRO A 68 -27.26 -2.25 -22.00
C PRO A 68 -26.35 -2.66 -23.16
N GLY A 69 -26.67 -3.79 -23.81
CA GLY A 69 -25.96 -4.28 -25.00
C GLY A 69 -24.63 -4.99 -24.76
N THR A 70 -24.32 -5.34 -23.50
CA THR A 70 -23.05 -5.98 -23.10
C THR A 70 -23.19 -7.45 -22.66
N ASP A 71 -24.38 -8.04 -22.83
CA ASP A 71 -24.68 -9.43 -22.45
C ASP A 71 -24.27 -9.80 -21.01
N GLY A 72 -24.45 -8.86 -20.07
CA GLY A 72 -24.33 -9.12 -18.63
C GLY A 72 -23.15 -8.43 -17.92
N LEU A 73 -22.51 -7.42 -18.53
CA LEU A 73 -21.61 -6.51 -17.81
C LEU A 73 -22.45 -5.64 -16.86
N ALA A 74 -22.02 -5.53 -15.60
CA ALA A 74 -22.76 -4.79 -14.59
C ALA A 74 -21.84 -4.02 -13.65
N LEU A 75 -22.27 -2.84 -13.22
CA LEU A 75 -21.68 -2.13 -12.10
C LEU A 75 -22.43 -2.57 -10.83
N VAL A 76 -21.71 -3.06 -9.82
CA VAL A 76 -22.28 -3.64 -8.59
C VAL A 76 -21.77 -2.87 -7.38
N LEU A 77 -22.67 -2.52 -6.45
CA LEU A 77 -22.31 -1.94 -5.17
C LEU A 77 -22.13 -3.04 -4.13
N ASN A 78 -21.02 -2.98 -3.40
CA ASN A 78 -20.63 -3.86 -2.30
C ASN A 78 -20.88 -5.34 -2.65
N PRO A 79 -20.25 -5.86 -3.72
CA PRO A 79 -20.45 -7.25 -4.10
C PRO A 79 -20.05 -8.17 -2.95
N GLY A 80 -20.86 -9.19 -2.67
CA GLY A 80 -20.54 -10.16 -1.63
C GLY A 80 -19.22 -10.88 -1.88
N ILE A 81 -18.46 -11.13 -0.81
CA ILE A 81 -17.10 -11.71 -0.88
C ILE A 81 -17.17 -13.18 -1.30
N ALA A 82 -18.20 -13.90 -0.87
CA ALA A 82 -18.40 -15.32 -1.18
C ALA A 82 -19.38 -15.57 -2.34
N GLU A 83 -20.44 -14.76 -2.45
CA GLU A 83 -21.46 -14.88 -3.50
C GLU A 83 -21.71 -13.54 -4.20
N THR A 84 -21.35 -13.44 -5.49
CA THR A 84 -21.49 -12.19 -6.27
C THR A 84 -22.95 -11.81 -6.61
N SER A 85 -23.90 -12.61 -6.13
CA SER A 85 -25.35 -12.43 -6.30
C SER A 85 -25.98 -11.58 -5.19
N ARG A 86 -25.22 -11.25 -4.13
CA ARG A 86 -25.69 -10.47 -2.98
C ARG A 86 -24.90 -9.17 -2.83
N THR A 87 -25.45 -8.27 -2.04
CA THR A 87 -24.75 -7.06 -1.59
C THR A 87 -24.46 -7.19 -0.10
N GLU A 88 -23.21 -6.94 0.30
CA GLU A 88 -22.71 -7.13 1.68
C GLU A 88 -22.07 -5.85 2.21
N PHE A 89 -22.54 -5.37 3.36
CA PHE A 89 -22.02 -4.19 4.03
C PHE A 89 -21.42 -4.60 5.38
N PRO A 90 -20.08 -4.69 5.49
CA PRO A 90 -19.42 -4.90 6.78
C PRO A 90 -19.64 -3.67 7.67
N VAL A 91 -20.25 -3.88 8.83
CA VAL A 91 -20.60 -2.84 9.78
C VAL A 91 -20.02 -3.17 11.14
N SER A 92 -19.32 -2.20 11.70
CA SER A 92 -18.88 -2.21 13.09
C SER A 92 -19.65 -1.16 13.88
N LEU A 93 -20.08 -1.49 15.09
CA LEU A 93 -20.78 -0.57 15.97
C LEU A 93 -20.38 -0.82 17.42
N GLY A 94 -20.50 0.20 18.25
CA GLY A 94 -20.32 0.01 19.67
C GLY A 94 -20.49 1.27 20.47
N TYR A 95 -20.29 1.13 21.76
CA TYR A 95 -20.42 2.22 22.70
C TYR A 95 -19.39 2.13 23.81
N SER A 96 -19.13 3.29 24.41
CA SER A 96 -18.36 3.46 25.63
C SER A 96 -19.15 4.37 26.57
N TRP A 97 -19.58 3.82 27.71
CA TRP A 97 -20.33 4.52 28.74
C TRP A 97 -19.71 4.28 30.13
N PRO A 98 -18.65 5.04 30.48
CA PRO A 98 -17.83 4.76 31.66
C PRO A 98 -18.58 4.74 32.99
N VAL A 99 -19.69 5.48 33.12
CA VAL A 99 -20.49 5.51 34.37
C VAL A 99 -21.02 4.13 34.77
N LEU A 100 -21.27 3.22 33.82
CA LEU A 100 -21.85 1.90 34.09
C LEU A 100 -20.94 1.01 34.95
N ARG A 101 -19.64 1.29 34.97
CA ARG A 101 -18.69 0.63 35.88
C ARG A 101 -18.97 0.92 37.35
N TYR A 102 -19.56 2.08 37.64
CA TYR A 102 -19.79 2.57 39.00
C TYR A 102 -21.27 2.53 39.38
N VAL A 103 -22.15 2.62 38.39
CA VAL A 103 -23.60 2.65 38.57
C VAL A 103 -24.26 1.68 37.59
N GLU A 104 -24.51 0.44 38.04
CA GLU A 104 -24.99 -0.69 37.21
C GLU A 104 -26.34 -0.45 36.49
N GLN A 105 -27.08 0.63 36.82
CA GLN A 105 -28.37 0.98 36.23
C GLN A 105 -28.54 2.49 35.99
N PHE A 106 -27.46 3.17 35.57
CA PHE A 106 -27.54 4.59 35.28
C PHE A 106 -28.50 4.86 34.11
N ASN A 107 -29.45 5.79 34.31
CA ASN A 107 -30.42 6.19 33.31
C ASN A 107 -30.32 7.68 33.06
N LEU A 108 -29.72 8.03 31.91
CA LEU A 108 -29.51 9.42 31.49
C LEU A 108 -30.81 10.21 31.35
N THR A 109 -31.89 9.57 30.88
CA THR A 109 -33.18 10.23 30.64
C THR A 109 -33.87 10.66 31.94
N SER A 110 -33.66 9.90 33.03
CA SER A 110 -34.19 10.24 34.35
C SER A 110 -33.21 10.99 35.24
N PHE A 111 -31.99 11.24 34.77
CA PHE A 111 -31.00 11.98 35.53
C PHE A 111 -31.41 13.45 35.62
N ASP A 112 -31.46 14.00 36.82
CA ASP A 112 -31.99 15.36 37.07
C ASP A 112 -30.95 16.48 36.84
N PHE A 113 -29.69 16.10 36.56
CA PHE A 113 -28.55 16.99 36.36
C PHE A 113 -28.36 18.03 37.47
N THR A 114 -28.76 17.71 38.71
CA THR A 114 -28.55 18.60 39.85
C THR A 114 -27.12 18.48 40.39
N PRO A 115 -26.55 19.53 41.03
CA PRO A 115 -25.26 19.44 41.72
C PRO A 115 -25.21 18.30 42.73
N ARG A 116 -26.34 17.97 43.37
CA ARG A 116 -26.43 16.83 44.28
C ARG A 116 -26.18 15.51 43.57
N SER A 117 -26.85 15.28 42.44
CA SER A 117 -26.68 14.06 41.68
C SER A 117 -25.28 13.91 41.09
N PHE A 118 -24.64 15.02 40.70
CA PHE A 118 -23.22 15.00 40.31
C PHE A 118 -22.30 14.59 41.47
N TYR A 119 -22.54 15.15 42.66
CA TYR A 119 -21.81 14.81 43.87
C TYR A 119 -21.96 13.33 44.25
N ASP A 120 -23.17 12.79 44.22
CA ASP A 120 -23.43 11.38 44.55
C ASP A 120 -22.70 10.42 43.58
N ILE A 121 -22.68 10.75 42.27
CA ILE A 121 -21.94 9.96 41.28
C ILE A 121 -20.44 10.06 41.50
N LEU A 122 -19.92 11.26 41.76
CA LEU A 122 -18.50 11.49 42.01
C LEU A 122 -17.99 10.62 43.17
N ILE A 123 -18.72 10.56 44.28
CA ILE A 123 -18.37 9.71 45.42
C ILE A 123 -18.35 8.24 45.01
N GLY A 124 -19.35 7.79 44.27
CA GLY A 124 -19.42 6.42 43.76
C GLY A 124 -18.25 6.07 42.83
N VAL A 125 -17.83 7.02 41.99
CA VAL A 125 -16.68 6.87 41.08
C VAL A 125 -15.36 6.84 41.86
N ALA A 126 -15.21 7.72 42.84
CA ALA A 126 -13.98 7.85 43.63
C ALA A 126 -13.76 6.67 44.59
N GLY A 127 -14.83 6.02 45.05
CA GLY A 127 -14.75 4.88 45.95
C GLY A 127 -14.10 5.20 47.30
N ILE A 128 -14.17 6.46 47.73
CA ILE A 128 -13.55 6.96 48.97
C ILE A 128 -14.30 6.49 50.21
N SER A 129 -13.56 6.26 51.30
CA SER A 129 -14.20 5.95 52.59
C SER A 129 -14.78 7.22 53.23
N GLU A 130 -15.73 7.05 54.15
CA GLU A 130 -16.29 8.16 54.92
C GLU A 130 -15.23 8.89 55.78
N GLN A 131 -14.19 8.18 56.24
CA GLN A 131 -13.07 8.80 56.96
C GLN A 131 -12.19 9.64 56.03
N ASP A 132 -11.93 9.16 54.82
CA ASP A 132 -11.21 9.94 53.80
C ASP A 132 -12.02 11.16 53.37
N MET A 133 -13.36 11.05 53.28
CA MET A 133 -14.24 12.19 53.03
C MET A 133 -14.16 13.23 54.15
N LEU A 134 -14.17 12.80 55.42
CA LEU A 134 -14.02 13.71 56.55
C LEU A 134 -12.71 14.50 56.44
N LYS A 135 -11.60 13.83 56.12
CA LYS A 135 -10.32 14.49 55.88
C LYS A 135 -10.41 15.46 54.69
N ALA A 136 -10.96 15.03 53.56
CA ALA A 136 -11.10 15.85 52.36
C ALA A 136 -11.89 17.14 52.61
N VAL A 137 -12.98 17.08 53.39
CA VAL A 137 -13.76 18.27 53.79
C VAL A 137 -12.90 19.24 54.61
N ILE A 138 -12.12 18.72 55.56
CA ILE A 138 -11.28 19.55 56.44
C ILE A 138 -10.16 20.22 55.64
N ASP A 139 -9.46 19.44 54.81
CA ASP A 139 -8.38 19.93 53.96
C ASP A 139 -8.92 21.00 52.99
N THR A 140 -10.02 20.71 52.29
CA THR A 140 -10.55 21.60 51.25
C THR A 140 -11.09 22.92 51.82
N PHE A 141 -11.90 22.85 52.89
CA PHE A 141 -12.65 24.02 53.36
C PHE A 141 -12.00 24.76 54.53
N TYR A 142 -10.97 24.19 55.17
CA TYR A 142 -10.31 24.78 56.34
C TYR A 142 -8.79 24.91 56.23
N GLU A 143 -8.09 24.14 55.39
CA GLU A 143 -6.63 24.24 55.20
C GLU A 143 -6.23 25.49 54.39
N LEU A 144 -7.10 25.96 53.48
CA LEU A 144 -6.92 27.17 52.65
C LEU A 144 -7.03 28.51 53.42
N THR A 145 -7.16 28.51 54.75
CA THR A 145 -7.28 29.74 55.57
C THR A 145 -5.96 30.28 56.14
N VAL A 146 -4.82 30.00 55.50
CA VAL A 146 -3.54 30.66 55.79
C VAL A 146 -3.21 31.61 54.64
N PRO A 147 -3.17 32.95 54.84
CA PRO A 147 -2.74 33.86 53.78
C PRO A 147 -1.31 33.51 53.37
N HIS A 148 -1.07 33.31 52.08
CA HIS A 148 0.28 33.49 51.54
C HIS A 148 0.71 34.93 51.85
N GLU A 149 1.91 35.07 52.42
CA GLU A 149 2.55 36.36 52.69
C GLU A 149 2.68 37.15 51.38
N HIS A 150 1.67 37.93 51.03
CA HIS A 150 1.80 39.05 50.13
C HIS A 150 2.00 40.30 50.98
N GLU A 151 3.19 40.88 50.86
CA GLU A 151 3.73 41.95 51.71
C GLU A 151 2.97 43.28 51.66
N ASP A 152 1.93 43.43 50.84
CA ASP A 152 1.25 44.70 50.65
C ASP A 152 -0.27 44.50 50.47
N ASP A 153 -1.04 44.46 51.56
CA ASP A 153 -2.41 45.02 51.56
C ASP A 153 -2.97 45.16 52.99
N GLU A 154 -3.29 46.42 53.34
CA GLU A 154 -3.90 46.84 54.60
C GLU A 154 -5.42 46.59 54.61
N GLU A 155 -5.85 45.35 54.89
CA GLU A 155 -7.11 45.03 55.62
C GLU A 155 -7.27 43.50 55.69
N LEU A 156 -6.49 42.84 56.57
CA LEU A 156 -6.73 41.45 56.96
C LEU A 156 -7.68 41.44 58.17
N GLY A 157 -8.82 40.77 58.05
CA GLY A 157 -9.68 40.43 59.19
C GLY A 157 -8.92 39.57 60.22
N GLU A 158 -9.46 39.47 61.44
CA GLU A 158 -8.84 38.71 62.54
C GLU A 158 -8.33 37.34 62.08
N LEU A 159 -7.03 37.08 62.24
CA LEU A 159 -6.39 35.81 61.91
C LEU A 159 -6.91 34.74 62.87
N ASP A 160 -7.65 33.76 62.34
CA ASP A 160 -8.06 32.60 63.09
C ASP A 160 -6.89 31.61 63.20
N GLU A 161 -6.15 31.67 64.30
CA GLU A 161 -4.97 30.85 64.62
C GLU A 161 -5.29 29.36 64.88
N ARG A 162 -6.57 28.98 64.91
CA ARG A 162 -6.98 27.59 65.11
C ARG A 162 -6.52 26.69 63.96
N SER A 163 -6.14 25.47 64.30
CA SER A 163 -5.87 24.42 63.30
C SER A 163 -7.13 24.09 62.48
N PRO A 164 -6.99 23.55 61.24
CA PRO A 164 -8.14 23.15 60.42
C PRO A 164 -9.13 22.22 61.15
N LEU A 165 -8.61 21.29 61.95
CA LEU A 165 -9.41 20.39 62.80
C LEU A 165 -10.19 21.14 63.89
N GLU A 166 -9.58 22.11 64.57
CA GLU A 166 -10.25 22.95 65.58
C GLU A 166 -11.34 23.84 64.95
N LYS A 167 -11.07 24.38 63.76
CA LYS A 167 -12.03 25.17 62.98
C LYS A 167 -13.23 24.32 62.58
N PHE A 168 -12.99 23.12 62.04
CA PHE A 168 -14.04 22.17 61.69
C PHE A 168 -14.90 21.79 62.91
N VAL A 169 -14.28 21.39 64.02
CA VAL A 169 -15.03 21.00 65.24
C VAL A 169 -15.89 22.15 65.76
N SER A 170 -15.35 23.37 65.77
CA SER A 170 -16.09 24.56 66.19
C SER A 170 -17.29 24.86 65.29
N ASP A 171 -17.08 24.89 63.97
CA ASP A 171 -18.16 25.17 63.00
C ASP A 171 -19.22 24.06 63.05
N PHE A 172 -18.80 22.80 63.09
CA PHE A 172 -19.70 21.67 63.15
C PHE A 172 -20.61 21.73 64.38
N ASN A 173 -20.04 21.95 65.56
CA ASN A 173 -20.79 22.05 66.81
C ASN A 173 -21.78 23.22 66.81
N GLN A 174 -21.42 24.33 66.15
CA GLN A 174 -22.28 25.50 66.02
C GLN A 174 -23.43 25.26 65.02
N ARG A 175 -23.12 24.63 63.89
CA ARG A 175 -24.02 24.52 62.74
C ARG A 175 -25.01 23.35 62.85
N PHE A 176 -24.56 22.21 63.36
CA PHE A 176 -25.36 20.97 63.35
C PHE A 176 -25.94 20.62 64.73
N THR A 177 -25.55 21.33 65.79
CA THR A 177 -26.06 21.14 67.17
C THR A 177 -26.14 19.66 67.60
N PRO A 178 -25.01 18.93 67.58
CA PRO A 178 -24.98 17.50 67.90
C PRO A 178 -25.43 17.23 69.34
N VAL A 179 -25.96 16.02 69.58
CA VAL A 179 -26.39 15.57 70.93
C VAL A 179 -25.20 15.55 71.88
N THR A 180 -24.07 15.07 71.39
CA THR A 180 -22.78 15.14 72.06
C THR A 180 -21.84 15.99 71.19
N PRO A 181 -21.38 17.17 71.65
CA PRO A 181 -20.44 18.00 70.92
C PRO A 181 -19.16 17.25 70.57
N LEU A 182 -18.67 17.45 69.34
CA LEU A 182 -17.38 16.94 68.90
C LEU A 182 -16.26 17.58 69.73
N ALA A 183 -15.26 16.78 70.09
CA ALA A 183 -14.06 17.23 70.79
C ALA A 183 -12.81 16.56 70.22
N LEU A 184 -11.70 17.29 70.18
CA LEU A 184 -10.43 16.75 69.69
C LEU A 184 -9.76 15.86 70.73
N LEU A 185 -9.17 14.76 70.26
CA LEU A 185 -8.32 13.88 71.06
C LEU A 185 -6.98 14.60 71.33
N SER A 186 -6.59 14.70 72.60
CA SER A 186 -5.34 15.35 73.01
C SER A 186 -4.14 14.41 72.83
N ASP A 187 -3.00 14.97 72.38
CA ASP A 187 -1.71 14.26 72.25
C ASP A 187 -1.73 13.02 71.33
N ALA A 188 -2.61 13.04 70.32
CA ALA A 188 -2.75 11.97 69.32
C ALA A 188 -2.26 12.43 67.95
N ASP A 189 -1.92 11.47 67.08
CA ASP A 189 -1.61 11.80 65.68
C ASP A 189 -2.89 12.12 64.87
N GLU A 190 -2.73 12.75 63.72
CA GLU A 190 -3.84 13.21 62.89
C GLU A 190 -4.79 12.07 62.47
N SER A 191 -4.27 10.87 62.23
CA SER A 191 -5.07 9.71 61.83
C SER A 191 -5.92 9.20 63.00
N GLU A 192 -5.37 9.19 64.21
CA GLU A 192 -6.11 8.83 65.43
C GLU A 192 -7.20 9.87 65.75
N VAL A 193 -6.89 11.16 65.56
CA VAL A 193 -7.86 12.25 65.75
C VAL A 193 -9.02 12.14 64.74
N LEU A 194 -8.73 11.91 63.45
CA LEU A 194 -9.75 11.75 62.42
C LEU A 194 -10.62 10.50 62.67
N GLY A 195 -10.00 9.39 63.08
CA GLY A 195 -10.71 8.16 63.44
C GLY A 195 -11.67 8.36 64.61
N ASP A 196 -11.22 9.08 65.65
CA ASP A 196 -12.05 9.40 66.82
C ASP A 196 -13.19 10.37 66.47
N LEU A 197 -12.91 11.43 65.70
CA LEU A 197 -13.95 12.36 65.22
C LEU A 197 -15.01 11.64 64.38
N PHE A 198 -14.61 10.72 63.51
CA PHE A 198 -15.53 9.90 62.74
C PHE A 198 -16.44 9.03 63.65
N VAL A 199 -15.88 8.41 64.70
CA VAL A 199 -16.67 7.66 65.69
C VAL A 199 -17.61 8.60 66.44
N GLN A 200 -17.18 9.80 66.82
CA GLN A 200 -18.04 10.77 67.51
C GLN A 200 -19.19 11.29 66.62
N LEU A 201 -19.00 11.38 65.31
CA LEU A 201 -20.03 11.75 64.33
C LEU A 201 -21.10 10.66 64.17
N THR A 202 -20.67 9.40 64.13
CA THR A 202 -21.51 8.25 63.80
C THR A 202 -22.05 7.48 65.01
N SER A 203 -21.56 7.81 66.22
CA SER A 203 -21.93 7.15 67.47
C SER A 203 -22.09 8.14 68.64
N ASN A 204 -22.10 7.67 69.89
CA ASN A 204 -22.24 8.51 71.10
C ASN A 204 -23.50 9.41 71.13
N GLY A 205 -24.61 8.92 70.56
CA GLY A 205 -25.88 9.62 70.48
C GLY A 205 -26.03 10.51 69.23
N ASN A 206 -24.98 10.65 68.44
CA ASN A 206 -25.01 11.26 67.11
C ASN A 206 -25.24 10.19 66.02
N GLN A 207 -25.79 10.59 64.88
CA GLN A 207 -26.05 9.75 63.70
C GLN A 207 -25.86 10.57 62.42
N PHE A 208 -24.74 11.27 62.32
CA PHE A 208 -24.48 12.08 61.13
C PHE A 208 -23.82 11.25 60.04
N ASP A 209 -24.25 11.47 58.81
CA ASP A 209 -23.64 10.96 57.59
C ASP A 209 -22.66 12.02 57.07
N ILE A 210 -21.38 11.68 56.95
CA ILE A 210 -20.36 12.61 56.49
C ILE A 210 -20.58 13.06 55.05
N LEU A 211 -21.14 12.20 54.19
CA LEU A 211 -21.44 12.54 52.80
C LEU A 211 -22.54 13.61 52.75
N GLU A 212 -23.52 13.52 53.65
CA GLU A 212 -24.57 14.53 53.78
C GLU A 212 -24.06 15.82 54.42
N ILE A 213 -23.17 15.74 55.40
CA ILE A 213 -22.52 16.92 56.01
C ILE A 213 -21.70 17.67 54.96
N ALA A 214 -20.88 16.96 54.19
CA ALA A 214 -20.08 17.53 53.11
C ALA A 214 -20.96 18.29 52.12
N PHE A 215 -22.06 17.68 51.67
CA PHE A 215 -22.97 18.33 50.74
C PHE A 215 -23.75 19.50 51.37
N SER A 216 -24.53 19.25 52.42
CA SER A 216 -25.44 20.24 53.01
C SER A 216 -24.72 21.35 53.79
N GLY A 217 -23.58 21.02 54.37
CA GLY A 217 -22.75 21.93 55.16
C GLY A 217 -21.85 22.81 54.29
N TYR A 218 -21.17 22.21 53.33
CA TYR A 218 -20.04 22.87 52.69
C TYR A 218 -20.28 23.20 51.21
N ILE A 219 -20.99 22.34 50.50
CA ILE A 219 -21.29 22.55 49.08
C ILE A 219 -22.56 23.41 48.89
N ALA A 220 -23.65 23.04 49.57
CA ALA A 220 -24.97 23.63 49.42
C ALA A 220 -25.04 25.08 49.93
N GLY A 221 -25.97 25.86 49.38
CA GLY A 221 -26.20 27.26 49.75
C GLY A 221 -25.50 28.29 48.87
N ALA A 222 -24.69 27.86 47.90
CA ALA A 222 -24.23 28.68 46.77
C ALA A 222 -25.23 28.63 45.60
N ASP A 223 -25.00 29.43 44.55
CA ASP A 223 -25.67 29.25 43.27
C ASP A 223 -25.15 28.00 42.53
N VAL A 224 -25.75 27.63 41.40
CA VAL A 224 -25.40 26.40 40.67
C VAL A 224 -23.92 26.36 40.29
N GLY A 225 -23.37 27.48 39.82
CA GLY A 225 -21.95 27.58 39.49
C GLY A 225 -21.05 27.40 40.72
N GLY A 226 -21.38 28.08 41.83
CA GLY A 226 -20.63 27.95 43.08
C GLY A 226 -20.70 26.55 43.70
N MET A 227 -21.85 25.88 43.62
CA MET A 227 -21.98 24.49 44.08
C MET A 227 -21.09 23.55 43.26
N LEU A 228 -21.06 23.68 41.93
CA LEU A 228 -20.19 22.88 41.06
C LEU A 228 -18.71 23.13 41.32
N SER A 229 -18.31 24.39 41.52
CA SER A 229 -16.92 24.74 41.90
C SER A 229 -16.51 24.07 43.21
N ARG A 230 -17.37 24.09 44.23
CA ARG A 230 -17.06 23.46 45.53
C ARG A 230 -17.01 21.93 45.45
N ILE A 231 -17.81 21.32 44.56
CA ILE A 231 -17.70 19.89 44.25
C ILE A 231 -16.35 19.60 43.60
N GLU A 232 -15.91 20.44 42.67
CA GLU A 232 -14.60 20.33 42.02
C GLU A 232 -13.46 20.50 43.03
N ASP A 233 -13.51 21.53 43.88
CA ASP A 233 -12.51 21.77 44.92
C ASP A 233 -12.40 20.57 45.87
N LEU A 234 -13.54 20.06 46.35
CA LEU A 234 -13.58 18.88 47.22
C LEU A 234 -13.03 17.63 46.50
N SER A 235 -13.30 17.50 45.20
CA SER A 235 -12.83 16.36 44.41
C SER A 235 -11.31 16.29 44.32
N HIS A 236 -10.60 17.42 44.32
CA HIS A 236 -9.14 17.46 44.20
C HIS A 236 -8.43 16.77 45.37
N ALA A 237 -9.07 16.67 46.52
CA ALA A 237 -8.54 15.96 47.69
C ALA A 237 -8.36 14.45 47.43
N PHE A 238 -9.11 13.86 46.51
CA PHE A 238 -9.06 12.42 46.21
C PHE A 238 -8.91 12.07 44.72
N LEU A 239 -9.14 13.03 43.82
CA LEU A 239 -8.90 12.94 42.38
C LEU A 239 -8.15 14.19 41.91
N PRO A 240 -6.81 14.20 42.00
CA PRO A 240 -5.99 15.32 41.56
C PRO A 240 -6.23 15.65 40.08
N ASN A 241 -6.47 16.92 39.76
CA ASN A 241 -6.78 17.44 38.42
C ASN A 241 -8.16 17.05 37.84
N PHE A 242 -9.08 16.53 38.66
CA PHE A 242 -10.44 16.29 38.23
C PHE A 242 -11.17 17.61 37.93
N THR A 243 -11.97 17.62 36.88
CA THR A 243 -12.87 18.74 36.56
C THR A 243 -14.31 18.26 36.43
N ILE A 244 -15.28 19.16 36.56
CA ILE A 244 -16.68 18.82 36.27
C ILE A 244 -16.87 18.36 34.81
N ASP A 245 -16.02 18.77 33.88
CA ASP A 245 -16.05 18.29 32.50
C ASP A 245 -15.62 16.82 32.37
N ASP A 246 -14.73 16.32 33.23
CA ASP A 246 -14.41 14.89 33.30
C ASP A 246 -15.63 14.08 33.73
N LEU A 247 -16.42 14.59 34.68
CA LEU A 247 -17.67 13.95 35.09
C LEU A 247 -18.66 13.87 33.93
N LYS A 248 -18.82 14.97 33.17
CA LYS A 248 -19.69 14.98 31.98
C LYS A 248 -19.26 13.92 30.97
N ARG A 249 -17.95 13.75 30.75
CA ARG A 249 -17.39 12.74 29.83
C ARG A 249 -17.64 11.30 30.29
N ILE A 250 -17.76 11.07 31.60
CA ILE A 250 -18.13 9.76 32.17
C ILE A 250 -19.64 9.48 31.99
N LEU A 251 -20.47 10.53 32.10
CA LEU A 251 -21.93 10.42 32.08
C LEU A 251 -22.53 10.30 30.69
N ILE A 252 -21.89 10.89 29.67
CA ILE A 252 -22.40 10.89 28.31
C ILE A 252 -21.89 9.63 27.59
N PRO A 253 -22.78 8.76 27.09
CA PRO A 253 -22.37 7.60 26.31
C PRO A 253 -21.75 8.06 24.99
N ARG A 254 -20.61 7.48 24.63
CA ARG A 254 -20.02 7.62 23.30
C ARG A 254 -20.43 6.46 22.44
N ILE A 255 -20.88 6.75 21.22
CA ILE A 255 -21.31 5.75 20.25
C ILE A 255 -20.42 5.88 19.04
N PHE A 256 -20.02 4.74 18.47
CA PHE A 256 -19.33 4.68 17.20
C PHE A 256 -20.04 3.69 16.26
N VAL A 257 -20.11 4.04 14.99
CA VAL A 257 -20.62 3.18 13.91
C VAL A 257 -19.70 3.36 12.71
N SER A 258 -19.32 2.28 12.05
CA SER A 258 -18.48 2.29 10.86
C SER A 258 -19.09 1.38 9.82
N LEU A 259 -19.23 1.89 8.59
CA LEU A 259 -19.33 1.07 7.40
C LEU A 259 -17.89 0.91 6.87
N GLU A 260 -17.31 -0.25 7.12
CA GLU A 260 -15.86 -0.43 7.03
C GLU A 260 -15.35 -0.34 5.59
N GLN A 261 -16.16 -0.77 4.63
CA GLN A 261 -15.79 -0.79 3.21
C GLN A 261 -16.96 -0.48 2.29
N ILE A 262 -16.72 0.47 1.39
CA ILE A 262 -17.60 0.84 0.28
C ILE A 262 -16.90 0.44 -1.01
N ASN A 263 -17.33 -0.67 -1.57
CA ASN A 263 -16.77 -1.28 -2.76
C ASN A 263 -17.70 -1.07 -3.96
N LEU A 264 -17.16 -0.64 -5.10
CA LEU A 264 -17.83 -0.63 -6.40
C LEU A 264 -17.14 -1.62 -7.31
N ALA A 265 -17.87 -2.53 -7.95
CA ALA A 265 -17.25 -3.52 -8.82
C ALA A 265 -17.82 -3.49 -10.23
N LEU A 266 -16.93 -3.54 -11.22
CA LEU A 266 -17.29 -3.91 -12.58
C LEU A 266 -17.27 -5.44 -12.68
N GLN A 267 -18.47 -6.02 -12.76
CA GLN A 267 -18.67 -7.47 -12.88
C GLN A 267 -18.77 -7.86 -14.36
N PHE A 268 -17.92 -8.79 -14.78
CA PHE A 268 -17.84 -9.25 -16.17
C PHE A 268 -18.72 -10.49 -16.40
N PRO A 269 -19.37 -10.60 -17.57
CA PRO A 269 -20.06 -11.83 -17.94
C PRO A 269 -19.04 -12.94 -18.24
N ARG A 270 -19.43 -14.19 -17.95
CA ARG A 270 -18.57 -15.39 -18.16
C ARG A 270 -18.25 -15.68 -19.63
N SER A 271 -18.96 -15.04 -20.56
CA SER A 271 -18.62 -15.02 -21.99
C SER A 271 -17.32 -14.24 -22.28
N VAL A 272 -16.98 -13.27 -21.43
CA VAL A 272 -15.78 -12.42 -21.55
C VAL A 272 -14.70 -12.88 -20.59
N LEU A 273 -14.98 -12.99 -19.28
CA LEU A 273 -14.01 -13.39 -18.26
C LEU A 273 -14.56 -14.46 -17.34
N LYS A 274 -13.80 -15.55 -17.14
CA LYS A 274 -14.13 -16.61 -16.17
C LYS A 274 -13.14 -16.59 -15.01
N PRO A 275 -13.61 -16.53 -13.76
CA PRO A 275 -12.71 -16.49 -12.61
C PRO A 275 -11.94 -17.81 -12.47
N ILE A 276 -10.69 -17.71 -12.04
CA ILE A 276 -9.78 -18.83 -11.78
C ILE A 276 -9.53 -18.88 -10.27
N ASP A 277 -9.56 -20.08 -9.72
CA ASP A 277 -9.17 -20.34 -8.34
C ASP A 277 -7.64 -20.23 -8.22
N PRO A 278 -7.11 -19.34 -7.36
CA PRO A 278 -5.67 -19.09 -7.26
C PRO A 278 -4.89 -20.27 -6.67
N GLU A 279 -5.52 -21.17 -5.90
CA GLU A 279 -4.86 -22.33 -5.29
C GLU A 279 -4.73 -23.47 -6.28
N THR A 280 -5.78 -23.72 -7.07
CA THR A 280 -5.83 -24.84 -8.03
C THR A 280 -5.41 -24.45 -9.44
N ASN A 281 -5.42 -23.16 -9.77
CA ASN A 281 -5.27 -22.61 -11.13
C ASN A 281 -6.32 -23.15 -12.13
N GLU A 282 -7.46 -23.64 -11.64
CA GLU A 282 -8.57 -24.11 -12.47
C GLU A 282 -9.70 -23.07 -12.55
N VAL A 283 -10.50 -23.14 -13.61
CA VAL A 283 -11.67 -22.27 -13.76
C VAL A 283 -12.70 -22.64 -12.70
N ILE A 284 -13.25 -21.63 -12.02
CA ILE A 284 -14.35 -21.83 -11.07
C ILE A 284 -15.63 -22.12 -11.87
N GLU A 285 -16.11 -23.36 -11.77
CA GLU A 285 -17.27 -23.85 -12.53
C GLU A 285 -18.62 -23.35 -12.00
N ASP A 286 -18.68 -22.79 -10.80
CA ASP A 286 -19.91 -22.15 -10.30
C ASP A 286 -20.26 -20.91 -11.14
N GLU A 287 -21.39 -20.98 -11.85
CA GLU A 287 -21.88 -19.91 -12.73
C GLU A 287 -22.30 -18.64 -11.98
N ASN A 288 -22.51 -18.71 -10.66
CA ASN A 288 -22.81 -17.56 -9.81
C ASN A 288 -21.56 -16.76 -9.42
N ILE A 289 -20.37 -17.33 -9.60
CA ILE A 289 -19.09 -16.65 -9.35
C ILE A 289 -18.62 -16.05 -10.68
N LYS A 290 -18.40 -14.74 -10.66
CA LYS A 290 -18.02 -13.95 -11.84
C LYS A 290 -16.77 -13.13 -11.55
N SER A 291 -15.97 -12.92 -12.58
CA SER A 291 -14.80 -12.06 -12.51
C SER A 291 -15.24 -10.62 -12.22
N GLN A 292 -14.57 -9.97 -11.27
CA GLN A 292 -14.90 -8.61 -10.83
C GLN A 292 -13.63 -7.78 -10.71
N LEU A 293 -13.67 -6.56 -11.25
CA LEU A 293 -12.73 -5.50 -10.93
C LEU A 293 -13.36 -4.66 -9.82
N VAL A 294 -12.91 -4.84 -8.59
CA VAL A 294 -13.47 -4.19 -7.39
C VAL A 294 -12.64 -2.94 -7.08
N PHE A 295 -13.32 -1.82 -6.86
CA PHE A 295 -12.78 -0.54 -6.43
C PHE A 295 -13.21 -0.28 -4.99
N ASN A 296 -12.27 -0.17 -4.06
CA ASN A 296 -12.55 0.27 -2.71
C ASN A 296 -12.51 1.80 -2.67
N ALA A 297 -13.67 2.41 -2.44
CA ALA A 297 -13.84 3.86 -2.37
C ALA A 297 -13.56 4.43 -0.96
N GLY A 298 -13.57 3.59 0.08
CA GLY A 298 -13.31 4.03 1.45
C GLY A 298 -14.25 3.44 2.50
N SER A 299 -14.25 4.09 3.67
CA SER A 299 -15.11 3.78 4.81
C SER A 299 -15.93 5.00 5.22
N LEU A 300 -17.10 4.77 5.83
CA LEU A 300 -17.94 5.82 6.40
C LEU A 300 -18.05 5.61 7.91
N ASN A 301 -17.50 6.55 8.68
CA ASN A 301 -17.46 6.50 10.13
C ASN A 301 -18.42 7.53 10.72
N PHE A 302 -19.07 7.15 11.82
CA PHE A 302 -19.84 8.03 12.68
C PHE A 302 -19.35 7.86 14.12
N SER A 303 -19.13 8.97 14.80
CA SER A 303 -19.02 8.99 16.26
C SER A 303 -19.87 10.09 16.86
N SER A 304 -20.36 9.89 18.08
CA SER A 304 -21.08 10.93 18.81
C SER A 304 -20.21 12.15 19.15
N GLU A 305 -18.88 12.03 19.05
CA GLU A 305 -17.92 13.11 19.34
C GLU A 305 -17.57 13.92 18.09
N ASN A 306 -17.25 13.24 16.98
CA ASN A 306 -16.75 13.90 15.76
C ASN A 306 -17.81 14.02 14.65
N GLY A 307 -18.98 13.39 14.80
CA GLY A 307 -20.02 13.37 13.77
C GLY A 307 -19.72 12.34 12.68
N ILE A 308 -19.94 12.69 11.41
CA ILE A 308 -19.77 11.81 10.25
C ILE A 308 -18.44 12.14 9.55
N GLU A 309 -17.62 11.13 9.33
CA GLU A 309 -16.33 11.21 8.63
C GLU A 309 -16.28 10.18 7.50
N PHE A 310 -15.69 10.55 6.36
CA PHE A 310 -15.45 9.64 5.24
C PHE A 310 -13.94 9.47 5.06
N GLU A 311 -13.46 8.23 5.14
CA GLU A 311 -12.06 7.91 4.90
C GLU A 311 -11.91 7.40 3.48
N GLU A 312 -11.32 8.21 2.60
CA GLU A 312 -11.17 7.87 1.19
C GLU A 312 -10.17 6.72 1.00
N ALA A 313 -10.53 5.76 0.16
CA ALA A 313 -9.61 4.78 -0.41
C ALA A 313 -9.63 4.86 -1.94
N SER A 314 -8.52 4.50 -2.59
CA SER A 314 -8.43 4.42 -4.05
C SER A 314 -7.59 3.22 -4.49
N SER A 315 -8.09 2.03 -4.16
CA SER A 315 -7.44 0.77 -4.50
C SER A 315 -8.36 -0.14 -5.31
N PHE A 316 -7.78 -0.89 -6.23
CA PHE A 316 -8.49 -1.89 -7.02
C PHE A 316 -7.99 -3.30 -6.68
N SER A 317 -8.89 -4.27 -6.75
CA SER A 317 -8.57 -5.68 -6.73
C SER A 317 -9.24 -6.40 -7.91
N PHE A 318 -8.54 -7.40 -8.45
CA PHE A 318 -9.02 -8.20 -9.57
C PHE A 318 -8.52 -9.63 -9.41
N ALA A 319 -9.44 -10.57 -9.27
CA ALA A 319 -9.08 -11.98 -9.20
C ALA A 319 -8.61 -12.50 -10.56
N LYS A 320 -7.60 -13.38 -10.54
CA LYS A 320 -7.09 -14.07 -11.73
C LYS A 320 -8.24 -14.65 -12.56
N SER A 321 -8.24 -14.37 -13.85
CA SER A 321 -9.37 -14.70 -14.73
C SER A 321 -8.93 -15.15 -16.12
N LEU A 322 -9.64 -16.12 -16.69
CA LEU A 322 -9.51 -16.61 -18.06
C LEU A 322 -10.30 -15.73 -19.02
N ILE A 323 -9.69 -15.30 -20.13
CA ILE A 323 -10.39 -14.59 -21.21
C ILE A 323 -11.18 -15.61 -22.04
N GLY A 324 -12.50 -15.61 -21.87
CA GLY A 324 -13.44 -16.49 -22.56
C GLY A 324 -13.04 -17.96 -22.47
N ASN A 325 -12.69 -18.56 -23.61
CA ASN A 325 -12.15 -19.93 -23.71
C ASN A 325 -10.78 -19.95 -24.41
N THR A 326 -10.05 -18.84 -24.40
CA THR A 326 -8.81 -18.68 -25.17
C THR A 326 -7.63 -19.42 -24.57
N GLY A 327 -7.68 -19.70 -23.27
CA GLY A 327 -6.52 -20.18 -22.49
C GLY A 327 -5.57 -19.06 -22.04
N ILE A 328 -5.89 -17.79 -22.34
CA ILE A 328 -5.14 -16.61 -21.89
C ILE A 328 -5.72 -16.14 -20.55
N THR A 329 -4.88 -15.95 -19.54
CA THR A 329 -5.29 -15.46 -18.23
C THR A 329 -4.84 -14.01 -17.99
N LEU A 330 -5.56 -13.30 -17.12
CA LEU A 330 -5.26 -11.94 -16.68
C LEU A 330 -5.24 -11.91 -15.16
N GLU A 331 -4.29 -11.17 -14.60
CA GLU A 331 -4.11 -10.98 -13.16
C GLU A 331 -3.43 -9.63 -12.91
N PHE A 332 -3.84 -8.93 -11.85
CA PHE A 332 -3.27 -7.65 -11.46
C PHE A 332 -3.06 -7.61 -9.96
N GLU A 333 -1.94 -7.06 -9.52
CA GLU A 333 -1.60 -6.86 -8.11
C GLU A 333 -1.39 -5.37 -7.83
N ASN A 334 -1.91 -4.92 -6.68
CA ASN A 334 -1.75 -3.56 -6.14
C ASN A 334 -2.02 -2.44 -7.15
N VAL A 335 -3.23 -2.44 -7.69
CA VAL A 335 -3.67 -1.42 -8.64
C VAL A 335 -4.18 -0.18 -7.91
N LYS A 336 -3.66 0.99 -8.29
CA LYS A 336 -4.08 2.31 -7.78
C LYS A 336 -4.52 3.19 -8.94
N LEU A 337 -5.60 3.95 -8.74
CA LEU A 337 -6.10 4.87 -9.75
C LEU A 337 -5.91 6.32 -9.30
N ASP A 338 -5.40 7.13 -10.22
CA ASP A 338 -5.22 8.55 -10.05
C ASP A 338 -6.11 9.29 -11.05
N LEU A 339 -7.19 9.91 -10.55
CA LEU A 339 -8.11 10.71 -11.36
C LEU A 339 -8.00 12.21 -11.07
N SER A 340 -7.17 12.58 -10.09
CA SER A 340 -7.02 13.96 -9.67
C SER A 340 -6.15 14.72 -10.67
N ARG A 341 -6.39 16.02 -10.78
CA ARG A 341 -5.53 16.93 -11.56
C ARG A 341 -4.76 17.90 -10.67
N THR A 342 -4.86 17.73 -9.36
CA THR A 342 -4.34 18.65 -8.34
C THR A 342 -3.55 17.93 -7.26
N SER A 343 -3.43 16.62 -7.36
CA SER A 343 -2.69 15.74 -6.45
C SER A 343 -2.39 14.47 -7.21
N SER A 344 -1.32 13.78 -6.85
CA SER A 344 -1.00 12.51 -7.49
C SER A 344 -0.60 11.43 -6.50
N ILE A 345 -0.73 10.17 -6.92
CA ILE A 345 -0.22 9.01 -6.17
C ILE A 345 1.30 9.07 -6.03
N THR A 346 1.81 8.53 -4.93
CA THR A 346 3.24 8.53 -4.58
C THR A 346 4.11 7.93 -5.69
N GLU A 347 3.66 6.85 -6.31
CA GLU A 347 4.39 6.13 -7.35
C GLU A 347 4.58 6.97 -8.62
N ALA A 348 3.58 7.76 -8.99
CA ALA A 348 3.65 8.67 -10.12
C ALA A 348 4.62 9.83 -9.83
N ALA A 349 4.54 10.41 -8.62
CA ALA A 349 5.46 11.46 -8.18
C ALA A 349 6.93 10.99 -8.16
N ASP A 350 7.18 9.80 -7.62
CA ASP A 350 8.52 9.18 -7.55
C ASP A 350 9.09 8.85 -8.94
N ALA A 351 8.22 8.48 -9.89
CA ALA A 351 8.59 8.26 -11.28
C ALA A 351 8.82 9.57 -12.08
N GLY A 352 8.57 10.73 -11.46
CA GLY A 352 8.79 12.05 -12.05
C GLY A 352 7.64 12.55 -12.93
N TYR A 353 6.42 12.05 -12.73
CA TYR A 353 5.22 12.66 -13.30
C TYR A 353 4.81 13.92 -12.52
N SER A 354 4.09 14.81 -13.18
CA SER A 354 3.52 16.02 -12.57
C SER A 354 2.28 15.69 -11.73
N GLU A 355 1.90 16.61 -10.83
CA GLU A 355 0.71 16.47 -9.96
C GLU A 355 -0.64 16.44 -10.72
N ASP A 356 -0.62 16.71 -12.03
CA ASP A 356 -1.78 16.57 -12.92
C ASP A 356 -1.80 15.23 -13.68
N PHE A 357 -0.97 14.27 -13.27
CA PHE A 357 -1.03 12.89 -13.74
C PHE A 357 -2.44 12.31 -13.52
N VAL A 358 -3.02 11.78 -14.59
CA VAL A 358 -4.28 11.05 -14.58
C VAL A 358 -4.03 9.72 -15.25
N GLY A 359 -4.18 8.64 -14.50
CA GLY A 359 -3.83 7.31 -14.96
C GLY A 359 -3.95 6.25 -13.90
N VAL A 360 -3.32 5.10 -14.17
CA VAL A 360 -3.31 3.94 -13.29
C VAL A 360 -1.87 3.53 -12.99
N PHE A 361 -1.64 3.16 -11.73
CA PHE A 361 -0.46 2.42 -11.31
C PHE A 361 -0.83 0.94 -11.12
N ILE A 362 0.01 0.05 -11.61
CA ILE A 362 -0.12 -1.41 -11.45
C ILE A 362 1.25 -1.94 -11.05
N GLU A 363 1.37 -2.49 -9.84
CA GLU A 363 2.65 -3.03 -9.37
C GLU A 363 3.04 -4.28 -10.17
N GLU A 364 2.12 -5.22 -10.36
CA GLU A 364 2.30 -6.37 -11.23
C GLU A 364 1.06 -6.60 -12.10
N ALA A 365 1.26 -6.73 -13.41
CA ALA A 365 0.25 -7.15 -14.37
C ALA A 365 0.71 -8.43 -15.06
N THR A 366 -0.06 -9.50 -14.96
CA THR A 366 0.32 -10.81 -15.51
C THR A 366 -0.69 -11.24 -16.57
N ILE A 367 -0.20 -11.51 -17.78
CA ILE A 367 -0.94 -12.15 -18.87
C ILE A 367 -0.38 -13.55 -19.05
N GLY A 368 -1.07 -14.55 -18.52
CA GLY A 368 -0.68 -15.95 -18.70
C GLY A 368 -1.03 -16.44 -20.09
N LEU A 369 -0.09 -17.12 -20.75
CA LEU A 369 -0.24 -17.60 -22.12
C LEU A 369 -0.55 -19.11 -22.14
N PRO A 370 -1.44 -19.58 -23.04
CA PRO A 370 -1.85 -20.98 -23.04
C PRO A 370 -0.71 -21.93 -23.41
N PRO A 371 -0.46 -23.01 -22.64
CA PRO A 371 0.64 -23.95 -22.90
C PRO A 371 0.64 -24.55 -24.30
N LYS A 372 -0.55 -24.71 -24.90
CA LYS A 372 -0.73 -25.26 -26.25
C LYS A 372 -0.06 -24.41 -27.35
N LEU A 373 0.12 -23.10 -27.15
CA LEU A 373 0.85 -22.26 -28.11
C LEU A 373 2.33 -22.63 -28.21
N PHE A 374 2.84 -23.37 -27.23
CA PHE A 374 4.28 -23.58 -27.02
C PHE A 374 4.69 -25.05 -27.05
N GLN A 375 3.85 -25.98 -27.51
CA GLN A 375 4.18 -27.42 -27.56
C GLN A 375 5.13 -27.82 -28.72
N ASN A 376 5.85 -26.88 -29.32
CA ASN A 376 6.59 -27.10 -30.56
C ASN A 376 7.94 -27.83 -30.39
N ASN A 377 8.34 -28.18 -29.17
CA ASN A 377 9.57 -28.95 -28.94
C ASN A 377 9.29 -30.25 -28.15
N PRO A 378 9.21 -31.42 -28.82
CA PRO A 378 8.99 -32.69 -28.13
C PRO A 378 10.20 -33.20 -27.32
N ASP A 379 11.39 -32.61 -27.52
CA ASP A 379 12.64 -33.05 -26.85
C ASP A 379 12.97 -32.20 -25.61
N GLN A 380 12.40 -30.99 -25.51
CA GLN A 380 12.41 -30.14 -24.31
C GLN A 380 11.02 -29.55 -24.14
N ALA A 381 10.27 -30.05 -23.16
CA ALA A 381 8.97 -29.47 -22.83
C ALA A 381 9.18 -28.01 -22.40
N ASN A 382 8.45 -27.09 -23.04
CA ASN A 382 8.41 -25.71 -22.55
C ASN A 382 7.81 -25.67 -21.15
N PRO A 383 8.22 -24.70 -20.33
CA PRO A 383 7.73 -24.58 -18.97
C PRO A 383 6.21 -24.40 -18.92
N PRO A 384 5.55 -24.90 -17.86
CA PRO A 384 4.09 -24.92 -17.78
C PRO A 384 3.47 -23.52 -17.70
N GLU A 385 4.25 -22.52 -17.26
CA GLU A 385 3.80 -21.14 -17.10
C GLU A 385 4.72 -20.20 -17.88
N VAL A 386 4.20 -19.73 -19.02
CA VAL A 386 4.79 -18.63 -19.81
C VAL A 386 3.84 -17.44 -19.65
N ALA A 387 4.36 -16.29 -19.22
CA ALA A 387 3.54 -15.10 -18.99
C ALA A 387 4.22 -13.85 -19.54
N ILE A 388 3.41 -12.89 -20.00
CA ILE A 388 3.85 -11.52 -20.19
C ILE A 388 3.62 -10.80 -18.86
N LYS A 389 4.67 -10.25 -18.27
CA LYS A 389 4.61 -9.51 -17.02
C LYS A 389 4.91 -8.04 -17.23
N GLY A 390 4.05 -7.20 -16.69
CA GLY A 390 4.30 -5.78 -16.48
C GLY A 390 4.64 -5.52 -15.02
N ARG A 391 5.69 -4.74 -14.75
CA ARG A 391 6.12 -4.40 -13.39
C ARG A 391 6.22 -2.89 -13.22
N ASN A 392 5.67 -2.39 -12.12
CA ASN A 392 5.63 -0.96 -11.78
C ASN A 392 5.10 -0.10 -12.94
N LEU A 393 3.99 -0.54 -13.54
CA LEU A 393 3.41 0.13 -14.69
C LEU A 393 2.68 1.40 -14.26
N LEU A 394 3.05 2.53 -14.86
CA LEU A 394 2.27 3.77 -14.83
C LEU A 394 1.75 4.04 -16.23
N ILE A 395 0.43 4.11 -16.39
CA ILE A 395 -0.22 4.31 -17.69
C ILE A 395 -1.21 5.47 -17.57
N GLY A 396 -0.94 6.59 -18.26
CA GLY A 396 -1.78 7.77 -18.15
C GLY A 396 -1.32 8.98 -18.96
N THR A 397 -1.69 10.17 -18.50
CA THR A 397 -1.13 11.42 -19.03
C THR A 397 0.39 11.42 -18.83
N GLY A 398 1.16 11.77 -19.86
CA GLY A 398 2.63 11.64 -19.83
C GLY A 398 3.17 10.29 -20.30
N GLY A 399 2.31 9.37 -20.75
CA GLY A 399 2.72 8.12 -21.42
C GLY A 399 2.84 6.93 -20.47
N ILE A 400 3.65 5.94 -20.87
CA ILE A 400 3.87 4.70 -20.11
C ILE A 400 5.24 4.69 -19.45
N SER A 401 5.29 4.28 -18.19
CA SER A 401 6.53 3.92 -17.49
C SER A 401 6.41 2.53 -16.87
N GLY A 402 7.54 1.88 -16.63
CA GLY A 402 7.62 0.53 -16.07
C GLY A 402 8.24 -0.47 -17.04
N THR A 403 8.34 -1.72 -16.61
CA THR A 403 9.00 -2.79 -17.39
C THR A 403 7.97 -3.78 -17.88
N ILE A 404 8.04 -4.17 -19.16
CA ILE A 404 7.22 -5.23 -19.75
C ILE A 404 8.15 -6.31 -20.28
N GLY A 405 7.93 -7.55 -19.88
CA GLY A 405 8.77 -8.68 -20.29
C GLY A 405 8.03 -9.99 -20.40
N LEU A 406 8.70 -11.00 -20.95
CA LEU A 406 8.26 -12.39 -20.98
C LEU A 406 8.98 -13.14 -19.85
N GLU A 407 8.22 -13.74 -18.95
CA GLU A 407 8.76 -14.57 -17.88
C GLU A 407 8.37 -16.04 -18.08
N THR A 408 9.31 -16.92 -17.73
CA THR A 408 9.14 -18.37 -17.79
C THR A 408 9.67 -19.02 -16.52
N THR A 409 8.97 -20.03 -15.99
CA THR A 409 9.43 -20.75 -14.79
C THR A 409 10.43 -21.86 -15.13
N GLY A 410 11.66 -21.74 -14.61
CA GLY A 410 12.66 -22.83 -14.58
C GLY A 410 13.54 -23.01 -15.82
N SER A 411 13.02 -22.92 -17.05
CA SER A 411 13.82 -23.06 -18.28
C SER A 411 13.51 -21.96 -19.30
N PRO A 412 14.50 -21.52 -20.12
CA PRO A 412 14.28 -20.58 -21.19
C PRO A 412 13.16 -21.03 -22.13
N PHE A 413 12.42 -20.07 -22.66
CA PHE A 413 11.42 -20.35 -23.69
C PHE A 413 12.11 -20.89 -24.94
N SER A 414 11.71 -22.05 -25.47
CA SER A 414 12.34 -22.64 -26.67
C SER A 414 11.35 -23.02 -27.76
N ALA A 415 11.76 -22.90 -29.01
CA ALA A 415 10.97 -23.28 -30.17
C ALA A 415 11.84 -23.99 -31.21
N LYS A 416 11.31 -25.07 -31.80
CA LYS A 416 11.94 -25.70 -32.96
C LYS A 416 11.53 -25.00 -34.25
N ILE A 417 12.53 -24.66 -35.06
CA ILE A 417 12.38 -24.11 -36.39
C ILE A 417 13.03 -25.09 -37.38
N GLY A 418 12.25 -26.04 -37.88
CA GLY A 418 12.77 -27.17 -38.64
C GLY A 418 13.65 -28.07 -37.78
N LYS A 419 14.95 -28.15 -38.09
CA LYS A 419 15.93 -28.91 -37.28
C LYS A 419 16.63 -28.04 -36.23
N MET A 420 16.51 -26.73 -36.30
CA MET A 420 17.16 -25.81 -35.36
C MET A 420 16.30 -25.63 -34.12
N THR A 421 16.94 -25.28 -33.01
CA THR A 421 16.24 -24.89 -31.77
C THR A 421 16.63 -23.46 -31.44
N ALA A 422 15.64 -22.58 -31.35
CA ALA A 422 15.81 -21.22 -30.85
C ALA A 422 15.36 -21.18 -29.38
N SER A 423 16.13 -20.54 -28.51
CA SER A 423 15.74 -20.22 -27.14
C SER A 423 15.74 -18.71 -26.92
N LEU A 424 14.80 -18.23 -26.12
CA LEU A 424 14.71 -16.87 -25.61
C LEU A 424 14.99 -16.96 -24.11
N GLU A 425 16.13 -16.41 -23.70
CA GLU A 425 16.63 -16.47 -22.34
C GLU A 425 16.22 -15.24 -21.52
N ALA A 426 16.11 -14.09 -22.18
CA ALA A 426 15.57 -12.87 -21.59
C ALA A 426 14.78 -12.07 -22.63
N PHE A 427 13.69 -11.46 -22.19
CA PHE A 427 12.94 -10.49 -22.96
C PHE A 427 12.26 -9.53 -22.00
N ASP A 428 12.79 -8.33 -21.87
CA ASP A 428 12.16 -7.24 -21.15
C ASP A 428 12.56 -5.87 -21.75
N ILE A 429 11.62 -4.94 -21.68
CA ILE A 429 11.77 -3.56 -22.14
C ILE A 429 11.28 -2.64 -21.04
N THR A 430 12.13 -1.69 -20.64
CA THR A 430 11.80 -0.68 -19.63
C THR A 430 11.50 0.66 -20.29
N PHE A 431 10.37 1.23 -19.90
CA PHE A 431 9.88 2.52 -20.38
C PHE A 431 9.98 3.58 -19.27
N LYS A 432 10.27 4.81 -19.69
CA LYS A 432 10.09 6.01 -18.88
C LYS A 432 9.40 7.07 -19.71
N GLN A 433 8.15 7.37 -19.35
CA GLN A 433 7.30 8.38 -20.01
C GLN A 433 7.23 8.21 -21.54
N GLY A 434 7.11 6.95 -21.98
CA GLY A 434 7.02 6.57 -23.39
C GLY A 434 8.37 6.36 -24.10
N ALA A 435 9.50 6.75 -23.51
CA ALA A 435 10.82 6.46 -24.05
C ALA A 435 11.33 5.10 -23.56
N ILE A 436 11.98 4.33 -24.44
CA ILE A 436 12.67 3.09 -24.07
C ILE A 436 13.99 3.47 -23.39
N THR A 437 14.18 3.03 -22.15
CA THR A 437 15.44 3.27 -21.41
C THR A 437 16.31 2.03 -21.31
N GLU A 438 15.71 0.85 -21.48
CA GLU A 438 16.41 -0.43 -21.45
C GLU A 438 15.67 -1.44 -22.34
N SER A 439 16.44 -2.29 -23.04
CA SER A 439 15.94 -3.39 -23.86
C SER A 439 16.88 -4.57 -23.65
N ASN A 440 16.42 -5.56 -22.90
CA ASN A 440 17.14 -6.80 -22.61
C ASN A 440 16.47 -7.94 -23.36
N ILE A 441 16.97 -8.23 -24.57
CA ILE A 441 16.45 -9.29 -25.42
C ILE A 441 17.62 -10.19 -25.82
N PHE A 442 17.67 -11.37 -25.21
CA PHE A 442 18.77 -12.31 -25.38
C PHE A 442 18.24 -13.72 -25.63
N GLY A 443 18.89 -14.43 -26.54
CA GLY A 443 18.52 -15.79 -26.90
C GLY A 443 19.65 -16.54 -27.59
N LYS A 444 19.36 -17.77 -27.99
CA LYS A 444 20.32 -18.65 -28.66
C LYS A 444 19.69 -19.41 -29.80
N LEU A 445 20.50 -19.79 -30.78
CA LEU A 445 20.13 -20.64 -31.90
C LEU A 445 21.09 -21.82 -31.99
N LEU A 446 20.59 -23.01 -31.67
CA LEU A 446 21.28 -24.28 -31.84
C LEU A 446 21.03 -24.84 -33.25
N ILE A 447 22.12 -25.14 -33.97
CA ILE A 447 22.05 -25.63 -35.36
C ILE A 447 22.65 -27.04 -35.46
N PRO A 448 21.82 -28.10 -35.47
CA PRO A 448 22.32 -29.46 -35.52
C PRO A 448 23.13 -29.78 -36.79
N GLY A 449 24.26 -30.45 -36.60
CA GLY A 449 25.15 -30.90 -37.68
C GLY A 449 26.23 -29.89 -38.09
N PHE A 450 26.12 -28.62 -37.70
CA PHE A 450 27.25 -27.69 -37.68
C PHE A 450 27.99 -27.89 -36.39
N LYS A 451 29.32 -28.06 -36.44
CA LYS A 451 30.11 -28.44 -35.26
C LYS A 451 30.96 -27.30 -34.76
N ASP A 452 30.92 -27.08 -33.45
CA ASP A 452 31.87 -26.21 -32.74
C ASP A 452 33.27 -26.86 -32.69
N SER A 453 34.25 -26.14 -32.14
CA SER A 453 35.62 -26.60 -31.97
C SER A 453 35.76 -27.81 -31.04
N ALA A 454 34.76 -28.05 -30.19
CA ALA A 454 34.65 -29.19 -29.29
C ALA A 454 33.90 -30.39 -29.92
N GLY A 455 33.34 -30.26 -31.12
CA GLY A 455 32.56 -31.29 -31.81
C GLY A 455 31.08 -31.38 -31.42
N ASN A 456 30.56 -30.45 -30.61
CA ASN A 456 29.14 -30.32 -30.31
C ASN A 456 28.40 -29.57 -31.42
N ASP A 457 27.07 -29.60 -31.40
CA ASP A 457 26.29 -28.78 -32.34
C ASP A 457 26.51 -27.28 -32.05
N ALA A 458 26.70 -26.50 -33.11
CA ALA A 458 27.03 -25.07 -33.02
C ALA A 458 25.89 -24.27 -32.40
N GLU A 459 26.25 -23.38 -31.49
CA GLU A 459 25.35 -22.49 -30.75
C GLU A 459 25.67 -21.04 -31.12
N ILE A 460 24.68 -20.33 -31.63
CA ILE A 460 24.79 -18.91 -31.96
C ILE A 460 24.03 -18.12 -30.90
N GLU A 461 24.73 -17.28 -30.14
CA GLU A 461 24.10 -16.31 -29.24
C GLU A 461 23.50 -15.16 -30.05
N ILE A 462 22.29 -14.75 -29.71
CA ILE A 462 21.56 -13.66 -30.35
C ILE A 462 21.22 -12.61 -29.30
N ASP A 463 21.69 -11.39 -29.53
CA ASP A 463 21.43 -10.21 -28.70
C ASP A 463 20.67 -9.19 -29.54
N VAL A 464 19.55 -8.68 -29.01
CA VAL A 464 18.72 -7.68 -29.69
C VAL A 464 18.61 -6.44 -28.82
N HIS A 465 18.93 -5.31 -29.43
CA HIS A 465 18.75 -3.99 -28.83
C HIS A 465 17.73 -3.19 -29.64
N ILE A 466 16.81 -2.54 -28.94
CA ILE A 466 15.83 -1.60 -29.50
C ILE A 466 16.02 -0.26 -28.79
N ALA A 467 16.23 0.79 -29.58
CA ALA A 467 16.35 2.17 -29.12
C ALA A 467 14.97 2.87 -29.06
N ASP A 468 14.91 4.01 -28.39
CA ASP A 468 13.69 4.79 -28.17
C ASP A 468 13.09 5.42 -29.44
N ASP A 469 13.92 5.68 -30.44
CA ASP A 469 13.52 6.12 -31.78
C ASP A 469 13.12 4.96 -32.72
N GLY A 470 13.17 3.72 -32.22
CA GLY A 470 12.87 2.50 -32.96
C GLY A 470 14.03 2.00 -33.81
N ASP A 471 15.22 2.61 -33.75
CA ASP A 471 16.43 1.96 -34.24
C ASP A 471 16.70 0.66 -33.48
N PHE A 472 17.37 -0.28 -34.14
CA PHE A 472 17.59 -1.60 -33.57
C PHE A 472 18.89 -2.19 -34.08
N SER A 473 19.43 -3.12 -33.30
CA SER A 473 20.53 -3.98 -33.71
C SER A 473 20.29 -5.41 -33.26
N ILE A 474 20.54 -6.37 -34.14
CA ILE A 474 20.51 -7.80 -33.87
C ILE A 474 21.92 -8.32 -34.06
N THR A 475 22.56 -8.75 -32.98
CA THR A 475 23.92 -9.29 -32.97
C THR A 475 23.90 -10.79 -32.81
N ALA A 476 24.46 -11.50 -33.78
CA ALA A 476 24.76 -12.92 -33.69
C ALA A 476 26.23 -13.12 -33.29
N ARG A 477 26.51 -13.98 -32.30
CA ARG A 477 27.86 -14.34 -31.87
C ARG A 477 28.04 -15.86 -31.87
N GLU A 478 29.18 -16.30 -32.35
CA GLU A 478 29.61 -17.70 -32.30
C GLU A 478 31.05 -17.69 -31.80
N ALA A 479 31.32 -18.40 -30.70
CA ALA A 479 32.57 -18.25 -29.94
C ALA A 479 33.82 -18.67 -30.74
N ASP A 480 33.69 -19.68 -31.58
CA ASP A 480 34.77 -20.21 -32.42
C ASP A 480 34.93 -19.42 -33.74
N GLY A 481 33.88 -18.70 -34.11
CA GLY A 481 33.73 -17.90 -35.31
C GLY A 481 33.48 -18.71 -36.58
N ILE A 482 32.88 -18.04 -37.56
CA ILE A 482 32.62 -18.58 -38.90
C ILE A 482 33.75 -18.15 -39.83
N LYS A 483 34.57 -19.11 -40.29
CA LYS A 483 35.66 -18.85 -41.24
C LYS A 483 35.14 -18.67 -42.67
N LEU A 484 35.34 -17.47 -43.23
CA LEU A 484 35.16 -17.16 -44.64
C LEU A 484 36.53 -16.96 -45.29
N SER A 485 36.80 -17.57 -46.45
CA SER A 485 38.06 -17.37 -47.16
C SER A 485 37.86 -16.89 -48.60
N ILE A 486 38.73 -16.00 -49.04
CA ILE A 486 38.99 -15.72 -50.44
C ILE A 486 40.26 -16.48 -50.78
N PRO A 487 40.17 -17.56 -51.60
CA PRO A 487 41.29 -18.47 -51.82
C PRO A 487 42.56 -17.74 -52.25
N ASN A 488 43.65 -17.97 -51.50
CA ASN A 488 44.99 -17.43 -51.72
C ASN A 488 45.12 -15.91 -51.48
N ILE A 489 44.15 -15.27 -50.80
CA ILE A 489 44.19 -13.83 -50.52
C ILE A 489 44.06 -13.57 -49.02
N LEU A 490 42.92 -13.94 -48.44
CA LEU A 490 42.62 -13.69 -47.02
C LEU A 490 41.59 -14.67 -46.50
N ALA A 491 41.65 -14.94 -45.20
CA ALA A 491 40.61 -15.59 -44.44
C ALA A 491 40.13 -14.66 -43.32
N PHE A 492 38.83 -14.60 -43.10
CA PHE A 492 38.21 -13.83 -42.04
C PHE A 492 37.35 -14.75 -41.19
N THR A 493 37.73 -14.95 -39.94
CA THR A 493 36.96 -15.71 -38.94
C THR A 493 36.04 -14.74 -38.21
N ILE A 494 34.78 -14.70 -38.64
CA ILE A 494 33.76 -13.81 -38.07
C ILE A 494 33.30 -14.37 -36.72
N ARG A 495 33.57 -13.66 -35.63
CA ARG A 495 33.10 -14.01 -34.28
C ARG A 495 31.77 -13.38 -33.94
N SER A 496 31.48 -12.20 -34.51
CA SER A 496 30.15 -11.61 -34.41
C SER A 496 29.72 -10.96 -35.72
N ALA A 497 28.41 -11.01 -35.98
CA ALA A 497 27.77 -10.27 -37.05
C ALA A 497 26.55 -9.53 -36.48
N GLU A 498 26.46 -8.25 -36.73
CA GLU A 498 25.42 -7.35 -36.24
C GLU A 498 24.69 -6.76 -37.44
N ILE A 499 23.37 -6.94 -37.52
CA ILE A 499 22.54 -6.24 -38.49
C ILE A 499 21.72 -5.22 -37.72
N GLY A 500 21.74 -3.97 -38.16
CA GLY A 500 20.96 -2.94 -37.51
C GLY A 500 20.51 -1.85 -38.46
N ARG A 501 19.75 -0.92 -37.89
CA ARG A 501 19.42 0.36 -38.51
C ARG A 501 20.01 1.46 -37.63
N LYS A 502 20.63 2.43 -38.27
CA LYS A 502 21.13 3.65 -37.63
C LYS A 502 20.87 4.83 -38.56
N ASP A 503 20.25 5.89 -38.06
CA ASP A 503 19.95 7.11 -38.84
C ASP A 503 19.21 6.79 -40.15
N ASP A 504 18.19 5.92 -40.07
CA ASP A 504 17.41 5.38 -41.21
C ASP A 504 18.19 4.55 -42.25
N GLN A 505 19.45 4.19 -41.97
CA GLN A 505 20.26 3.35 -42.85
C GLN A 505 20.51 1.97 -42.25
N LEU A 506 20.28 0.92 -43.06
CA LEU A 506 20.64 -0.44 -42.67
C LEU A 506 22.16 -0.64 -42.77
N TYR A 507 22.71 -1.40 -41.83
CA TYR A 507 24.11 -1.81 -41.86
C TYR A 507 24.29 -3.27 -41.44
N LEU A 508 25.40 -3.86 -41.90
CA LEU A 508 25.96 -5.10 -41.41
C LEU A 508 27.32 -4.78 -40.80
N ALA A 509 27.48 -4.96 -39.50
CA ALA A 509 28.76 -4.88 -38.83
C ALA A 509 29.30 -6.30 -38.53
N VAL A 510 30.59 -6.50 -38.65
CA VAL A 510 31.25 -7.78 -38.34
C VAL A 510 32.48 -7.55 -37.47
N SER A 511 32.72 -8.45 -36.52
CA SER A 511 33.96 -8.52 -35.74
C SER A 511 34.58 -9.90 -35.87
N GLY A 512 35.90 -10.00 -35.72
CA GLY A 512 36.59 -11.26 -35.92
C GLY A 512 38.08 -11.14 -36.18
N LEU A 513 38.68 -12.24 -36.65
CA LEU A 513 40.10 -12.34 -36.92
C LEU A 513 40.35 -12.39 -38.43
N LEU A 514 41.15 -11.45 -38.94
CA LEU A 514 41.59 -11.40 -40.33
C LEU A 514 43.01 -11.99 -40.45
N GLU A 515 43.14 -12.98 -41.31
CA GLU A 515 44.38 -13.66 -41.67
C GLU A 515 44.65 -13.42 -43.17
N PHE A 516 45.88 -13.07 -43.54
CA PHE A 516 46.29 -13.03 -44.95
C PHE A 516 46.84 -14.39 -45.37
N GLU A 517 46.24 -15.01 -46.39
CA GLU A 517 46.61 -16.37 -46.83
C GLU A 517 47.92 -16.41 -47.64
N ASP A 518 48.55 -15.26 -47.91
CA ASP A 518 49.91 -15.15 -48.49
C ASP A 518 51.00 -15.51 -47.46
N GLN A 519 50.91 -16.72 -46.89
CA GLN A 519 51.92 -17.28 -45.99
C GLN A 519 53.18 -17.66 -46.80
N GLY A 520 53.95 -16.64 -47.21
CA GLY A 520 55.21 -16.78 -47.94
C GLY A 520 55.64 -15.55 -48.74
N GLY A 521 54.71 -14.67 -49.13
CA GLY A 521 54.97 -13.46 -49.90
C GLY A 521 55.23 -12.21 -49.05
N PHE A 522 55.10 -11.03 -49.66
CA PHE A 522 55.52 -9.75 -49.05
C PHE A 522 54.57 -9.29 -47.93
N LEU A 523 53.29 -9.67 -47.92
CA LEU A 523 52.36 -9.23 -46.87
C LEU A 523 52.43 -10.11 -45.62
N GLY A 524 52.47 -11.44 -45.79
CA GLY A 524 52.52 -12.39 -44.66
C GLY A 524 53.83 -12.40 -43.86
N LYS A 525 54.91 -11.79 -44.39
CA LYS A 525 56.18 -11.62 -43.64
C LYS A 525 56.20 -10.42 -42.70
N PHE A 526 55.27 -9.49 -42.89
CA PHE A 526 55.31 -8.18 -42.26
C PHE A 526 54.07 -7.90 -41.42
N LEU A 527 52.90 -8.45 -41.77
CA LEU A 527 51.68 -8.37 -40.96
C LEU A 527 51.66 -9.46 -39.87
N PRO A 528 50.99 -9.22 -38.72
CA PRO A 528 50.76 -10.28 -37.73
C PRO A 528 49.93 -11.42 -38.34
N ALA A 529 50.08 -12.62 -37.78
CA ALA A 529 49.39 -13.82 -38.26
C ALA A 529 47.86 -13.64 -38.28
N GLU A 530 47.32 -12.95 -37.28
CA GLU A 530 45.92 -12.60 -37.16
C GLU A 530 45.79 -11.13 -36.78
N ILE A 531 44.83 -10.45 -37.39
CA ILE A 531 44.47 -9.06 -37.12
C ILE A 531 43.06 -9.04 -36.53
N ASP A 532 42.93 -8.56 -35.31
CA ASP A 532 41.64 -8.46 -34.61
C ASP A 532 40.85 -7.24 -35.11
N ILE A 533 39.79 -7.52 -35.86
CA ILE A 533 38.84 -6.52 -36.35
C ILE A 533 37.73 -6.37 -35.32
N LYS A 534 37.74 -5.23 -34.62
CA LYS A 534 36.76 -4.93 -33.57
C LYS A 534 35.36 -4.67 -34.11
N LYS A 535 35.23 -3.85 -35.14
CA LYS A 535 33.96 -3.60 -35.83
C LYS A 535 34.22 -3.05 -37.24
N LEU A 536 33.89 -3.84 -38.25
CA LEU A 536 33.86 -3.43 -39.66
C LEU A 536 32.40 -3.26 -40.07
N ILE A 537 32.01 -2.04 -40.44
CA ILE A 537 30.64 -1.68 -40.82
C ILE A 537 30.52 -1.70 -42.35
N ILE A 538 29.44 -2.31 -42.85
CA ILE A 538 29.06 -2.38 -44.25
C ILE A 538 27.66 -1.76 -44.37
N TRP A 539 27.58 -0.58 -44.96
CA TRP A 539 26.33 0.16 -45.12
C TRP A 539 25.48 -0.36 -46.29
N GLN A 540 24.18 -0.07 -46.26
CA GLN A 540 23.22 -0.46 -47.31
C GLN A 540 23.64 -0.01 -48.73
N ASP A 541 24.37 1.09 -48.85
CA ASP A 541 24.90 1.60 -50.12
C ASP A 541 26.19 0.86 -50.59
N GLY A 542 26.64 -0.14 -49.83
CA GLY A 542 27.86 -0.92 -50.04
C GLY A 542 29.16 -0.21 -49.66
N SER A 543 29.10 0.94 -48.98
CA SER A 543 30.29 1.54 -48.36
C SER A 543 30.75 0.71 -47.16
N ILE A 544 32.05 0.78 -46.86
CA ILE A 544 32.66 0.06 -45.76
C ILE A 544 33.50 1.03 -44.92
N GLU A 545 33.52 0.82 -43.62
CA GLU A 545 34.39 1.55 -42.69
C GLU A 545 34.74 0.71 -41.46
N ILE A 546 35.89 1.00 -40.85
CA ILE A 546 36.25 0.47 -39.53
C ILE A 546 35.78 1.48 -38.49
N GLU A 547 35.11 1.03 -37.44
CA GLU A 547 34.74 1.89 -36.33
C GLU A 547 35.99 2.55 -35.71
N GLY A 548 36.00 3.89 -35.64
CA GLY A 548 37.18 4.66 -35.24
C GLY A 548 38.16 5.00 -36.38
N GLY A 549 37.85 4.64 -37.62
CA GLY A 549 38.54 5.07 -38.85
C GLY A 549 39.78 4.27 -39.23
N SER A 550 40.63 3.90 -38.27
CA SER A 550 41.85 3.11 -38.51
C SER A 550 42.09 2.09 -37.41
N LEU A 551 42.54 0.89 -37.79
CA LEU A 551 43.06 -0.11 -36.88
C LEU A 551 44.54 0.16 -36.58
N VAL A 552 44.86 0.51 -35.34
CA VAL A 552 46.26 0.68 -34.91
C VAL A 552 46.92 -0.68 -34.75
N LEU A 553 48.09 -0.86 -35.37
CA LEU A 553 48.85 -2.09 -35.24
C LEU A 553 49.51 -2.17 -33.86
N PRO A 554 49.47 -3.32 -33.15
CA PRO A 554 50.13 -3.49 -31.85
C PRO A 554 51.64 -3.26 -31.91
N THR A 555 52.25 -3.46 -33.08
CA THR A 555 53.67 -3.21 -33.33
C THR A 555 53.83 -2.62 -34.72
N ALA A 556 54.54 -1.50 -34.82
CA ALA A 556 54.79 -0.85 -36.09
C ALA A 556 55.64 -1.75 -36.99
N ILE A 557 55.20 -1.93 -38.23
CA ILE A 557 55.89 -2.73 -39.23
C ILE A 557 56.92 -1.85 -39.92
N THR A 558 58.18 -2.28 -39.94
CA THR A 558 59.28 -1.47 -40.46
C THR A 558 59.86 -2.09 -41.72
N ILE A 559 59.84 -1.34 -42.83
CA ILE A 559 60.39 -1.75 -44.12
C ILE A 559 61.59 -0.86 -44.44
N LYS A 560 62.78 -1.46 -44.61
CA LYS A 560 63.99 -0.74 -45.02
C LYS A 560 64.10 -0.73 -46.55
N ILE A 561 64.15 0.47 -47.13
CA ILE A 561 64.34 0.68 -48.57
C ILE A 561 65.62 1.52 -48.76
N GLY A 562 66.75 0.83 -48.92
CA GLY A 562 68.06 1.50 -49.03
C GLY A 562 68.43 2.23 -47.72
N PRO A 563 68.72 3.55 -47.74
CA PRO A 563 69.00 4.34 -46.54
C PRO A 563 67.72 4.84 -45.83
N ALA A 564 66.53 4.60 -46.38
CA ALA A 564 65.26 5.02 -45.82
C ALA A 564 64.54 3.88 -45.09
N GLU A 565 63.73 4.25 -44.11
CA GLU A 565 62.89 3.36 -43.31
C GLU A 565 61.44 3.84 -43.45
N ILE A 566 60.52 2.92 -43.76
CA ILE A 566 59.08 3.18 -43.77
C ILE A 566 58.49 2.40 -42.60
N SER A 567 57.81 3.10 -41.71
CA SER A 567 57.06 2.50 -40.62
C SER A 567 55.57 2.47 -40.98
N ILE A 568 54.88 1.35 -40.73
CA ILE A 568 53.43 1.23 -40.85
C ILE A 568 52.88 1.01 -39.44
N THR A 569 52.08 1.95 -38.97
CA THR A 569 51.51 2.00 -37.62
C THR A 569 50.02 1.68 -37.57
N GLY A 570 49.33 1.70 -38.72
CA GLY A 570 47.91 1.43 -38.79
C GLY A 570 47.46 0.89 -40.14
N ILE A 571 46.28 0.30 -40.15
CA ILE A 571 45.57 -0.15 -41.34
C ILE A 571 44.19 0.51 -41.32
N HIS A 572 43.77 1.11 -42.42
CA HIS A 572 42.40 1.57 -42.58
C HIS A 572 41.77 0.93 -43.82
N MET A 573 40.45 0.78 -43.79
CA MET A 573 39.67 0.23 -44.89
C MET A 573 38.55 1.19 -45.23
N GLY A 574 38.27 1.35 -46.52
CA GLY A 574 37.21 2.25 -46.94
C GLY A 574 36.73 2.00 -48.35
N THR A 575 35.73 2.79 -48.74
CA THR A 575 35.34 2.94 -50.14
C THR A 575 35.69 4.32 -50.68
N HIS A 576 36.12 4.35 -51.93
CA HIS A 576 36.38 5.58 -52.67
C HIS A 576 35.77 5.48 -54.08
N GLU A 577 35.35 6.59 -54.66
CA GLU A 577 34.78 6.65 -55.99
C GLU A 577 35.77 7.22 -57.01
N GLN A 578 36.00 6.50 -58.11
CA GLN A 578 36.87 6.94 -59.20
C GLN A 578 36.21 6.74 -60.56
N ASN A 579 36.47 7.65 -61.48
CA ASN A 579 36.11 7.47 -62.88
C ASN A 579 37.15 6.58 -63.57
N LEU A 580 36.71 5.41 -64.05
CA LEU A 580 37.49 4.54 -64.91
C LEU A 580 36.83 4.48 -66.29
N ASN A 581 37.53 4.94 -67.32
CA ASN A 581 37.04 5.02 -68.71
C ASN A 581 35.71 5.80 -68.84
N GLY A 582 35.58 6.90 -68.10
CA GLY A 582 34.38 7.76 -68.13
C GLY A 582 33.19 7.22 -67.33
N VAL A 583 33.31 6.07 -66.66
CA VAL A 583 32.27 5.51 -65.79
C VAL A 583 32.72 5.62 -64.33
N LYS A 584 31.87 6.22 -63.50
CA LYS A 584 32.08 6.31 -62.05
C LYS A 584 31.94 4.92 -61.43
N ARG A 585 32.97 4.47 -60.72
CA ARG A 585 33.02 3.16 -60.05
C ARG A 585 33.40 3.34 -58.59
N LYS A 586 32.79 2.54 -57.71
CA LYS A 586 33.11 2.46 -56.27
C LYS A 586 34.17 1.37 -56.08
N TYR A 587 35.30 1.73 -55.49
CA TYR A 587 36.43 0.85 -55.20
C TYR A 587 36.54 0.64 -53.70
N ARG A 588 36.89 -0.59 -53.30
CA ARG A 588 37.29 -0.92 -51.92
C ARG A 588 38.81 -0.84 -51.85
N TYR A 589 39.34 -0.27 -50.78
CA TYR A 589 40.79 -0.14 -50.60
C TYR A 589 41.22 -0.53 -49.19
N PHE A 590 42.48 -0.96 -49.08
CA PHE A 590 43.21 -1.08 -47.83
C PHE A 590 44.30 0.00 -47.86
N GLY A 591 44.30 0.86 -46.86
CA GLY A 591 45.32 1.87 -46.65
C GLY A 591 46.23 1.48 -45.48
N PHE A 592 47.47 1.91 -45.56
CA PHE A 592 48.47 1.73 -44.52
C PHE A 592 48.88 3.10 -44.01
N ASP A 593 48.67 3.34 -42.72
CA ASP A 593 49.10 4.56 -42.06
C ASP A 593 50.56 4.38 -41.65
N GLY A 594 51.42 5.32 -42.04
CA GLY A 594 52.84 5.17 -41.88
C GLY A 594 53.64 6.47 -41.98
N GLY A 595 54.89 6.43 -41.53
CA GLY A 595 55.83 7.55 -41.48
C GLY A 595 57.25 7.17 -41.85
#